data_AF-A0A942GSI1-F1
#
_entry.id   AF-A0A942GSI1-F1
#
_cell.length_a   1.000
_cell.length_b   1.000
_cell.length_c   1.000
_cell.angle_alpha   90.00
_cell.angle_beta   90.00
_cell.angle_gamma   90.00
#
_symmetry.space_group_name_H-M   'P 1'
#
loop_
_entity.id
_entity.type
_entity.pdbx_description
1 polymer ?
#
loop_
_entity_poly.entity_id
_entity_poly.type
_entity_poly.pdbx_seq_one_letter_code
_entity_poly.pdbx_strand_id
1 'polypeptide(L)' 'LAAYLAGSDEAQAAFVEKLFQNVTKQPVRAYGPTTLPDLLAKFKAADYNMRSLLVDIVLTAARGKA' A
#
# COMPACT_ATOMS: atom_id res chain seq x y z
N LEU A 1 14.04 14.44 -15.75
CA LEU A 1 12.93 13.47 -15.65
C LEU A 1 13.18 12.39 -14.59
N ALA A 2 14.32 11.69 -14.62
CA ALA A 2 14.66 10.69 -13.59
C ALA A 2 14.68 11.24 -12.15
N ALA A 3 15.22 12.45 -11.93
CA ALA A 3 15.19 13.11 -10.61
C ALA A 3 13.79 13.59 -10.16
N TYR A 4 12.84 13.73 -11.10
CA TYR A 4 11.44 14.08 -10.79
C TYR A 4 10.65 12.83 -10.35
N LEU A 5 11.01 11.65 -10.86
CA LEU A 5 10.47 10.34 -10.46
C LEU A 5 11.15 9.72 -9.24
N ALA A 6 12.32 10.26 -8.84
CA ALA A 6 13.12 9.75 -7.73
C ALA A 6 12.64 10.25 -6.34
N GLY A 7 11.63 11.11 -6.31
CA GLY A 7 11.04 11.73 -5.12
C GLY A 7 9.99 10.87 -4.41
N SER A 8 10.27 9.58 -4.27
CA SER A 8 9.72 8.63 -3.29
C SER A 8 8.22 8.30 -3.26
N ASP A 9 7.28 9.17 -3.64
CA ASP A 9 5.85 8.94 -3.42
C ASP A 9 5.23 7.93 -4.38
N GLU A 10 5.49 8.05 -5.68
CA GLU A 10 5.03 7.09 -6.69
C GLU A 10 5.70 5.72 -6.49
N ALA A 11 6.97 5.71 -6.09
CA ALA A 11 7.71 4.49 -5.78
C ALA A 11 7.15 3.78 -4.55
N GLN A 12 6.82 4.52 -3.48
CA GLN A 12 6.17 3.98 -2.30
C GLN A 12 4.76 3.48 -2.61
N ALA A 13 3.98 4.22 -3.41
CA ALA A 13 2.66 3.78 -3.84
C ALA A 13 2.72 2.46 -4.62
N ALA A 14 3.62 2.37 -5.60
CA ALA A 14 3.86 1.15 -6.36
C ALA A 14 4.32 -0.01 -5.46
N PHE A 15 5.20 0.27 -4.49
CA PHE A 15 5.65 -0.72 -3.53
C PHE A 15 4.49 -1.28 -2.69
N VAL A 16 3.68 -0.40 -2.09
CA VAL A 16 2.51 -0.77 -1.29
C VAL A 16 1.52 -1.58 -2.13
N GLU A 17 1.24 -1.15 -3.37
CA GLU A 17 0.35 -1.87 -4.29
C GLU A 17 0.86 -3.28 -4.59
N LYS A 18 2.15 -3.42 -4.93
CA LYS A 18 2.75 -4.73 -5.24
C LYS A 18 2.81 -5.64 -4.02
N LEU A 19 3.14 -5.10 -2.85
CA LEU A 19 3.15 -5.89 -1.63
C LEU A 19 1.74 -6.38 -1.28
N PHE A 20 0.74 -5.49 -1.36
CA PHE A 20 -0.66 -5.86 -1.16
C PHE A 20 -1.08 -7.00 -2.08
N GLN A 21 -0.83 -6.87 -3.38
CA GLN A 21 -1.20 -7.89 -4.36
C GLN A 21 -0.45 -9.20 -4.12
N ASN A 22 0.82 -9.15 -3.71
CA ASN A 22 1.59 -10.36 -3.40
C ASN A 22 1.05 -11.08 -2.16
N VAL A 23 0.66 -10.36 -1.11
CA VAL A 23 0.15 -10.94 0.14
C VAL A 23 -1.28 -11.47 -0.04
N THR A 24 -2.16 -10.68 -0.66
CA THR A 24 -3.60 -10.98 -0.76
C THR A 24 -3.98 -11.78 -2.01
N LYS A 25 -3.07 -11.88 -2.98
CA LYS A 25 -3.30 -12.43 -4.32
C LYS A 25 -4.37 -11.69 -5.12
N GLN A 26 -4.72 -10.46 -4.74
CA GLN A 26 -5.75 -9.64 -5.37
C GLN A 26 -5.27 -8.20 -5.59
N PRO A 27 -5.72 -7.52 -6.65
CA PRO A 27 -5.37 -6.11 -6.85
C PRO A 27 -5.95 -5.26 -5.71
N VAL A 28 -5.20 -4.27 -5.24
CA VAL A 28 -5.64 -3.36 -4.15
C VAL A 28 -6.97 -2.67 -4.45
N ARG A 29 -7.25 -2.42 -5.74
CA ARG A 29 -8.52 -1.82 -6.21
C ARG A 29 -9.75 -2.69 -5.95
N ALA A 30 -9.59 -3.99 -5.72
CA ALA A 30 -10.71 -4.87 -5.35
C ALA A 30 -11.24 -4.61 -3.93
N TYR A 31 -10.55 -3.78 -3.14
CA TYR A 31 -10.91 -3.43 -1.77
C TYR A 31 -11.42 -1.99 -1.63
N GLY A 32 -11.52 -1.27 -2.75
CA GLY A 32 -12.03 0.10 -2.81
C GLY A 32 -11.03 1.09 -3.42
N PRO A 33 -11.51 2.27 -3.88
CA PRO A 33 -10.67 3.28 -4.50
C PRO A 33 -9.72 3.97 -3.50
N THR A 34 -10.04 3.97 -2.21
CA THR A 34 -9.24 4.62 -1.16
C THR A 34 -8.20 3.71 -0.51
N THR A 35 -8.27 2.39 -0.76
CA THR A 35 -7.42 1.43 -0.04
C THR A 35 -5.93 1.68 -0.23
N LEU A 36 -5.50 1.96 -1.47
CA LEU A 36 -4.09 2.26 -1.76
C LEU A 36 -3.62 3.57 -1.09
N PRO A 37 -4.29 4.72 -1.27
CA PRO A 37 -3.87 5.94 -0.59
C PRO A 37 -3.92 5.84 0.94
N ASP A 38 -4.89 5.11 1.50
CA ASP A 38 -4.99 4.89 2.95
C ASP A 38 -3.79 4.07 3.49
N LEU A 39 -3.43 2.97 2.81
CA LEU A 39 -2.27 2.15 3.16
C LEU A 39 -0.95 2.93 2.99
N LEU A 40 -0.83 3.73 1.94
CA LEU A 40 0.34 4.58 1.72
C LEU A 40 0.49 5.64 2.82
N ALA A 41 -0.61 6.28 3.23
CA ALA A 41 -0.61 7.26 4.31
C ALA A 41 -0.16 6.62 5.64
N LYS A 42 -0.66 5.42 5.96
CA LYS A 42 -0.23 4.67 7.14
C LYS A 42 1.23 4.25 7.08
N PHE A 43 1.70 3.82 5.90
CA PHE A 43 3.10 3.45 5.71
C PHE A 43 4.05 4.62 5.96
N LYS A 44 3.71 5.80 5.43
CA LYS A 44 4.44 7.05 5.69
C LYS A 44 4.39 7.45 7.17
N ALA A 45 3.21 7.40 7.79
CA ALA A 45 3.04 7.72 9.21
C ALA A 45 3.82 6.78 10.14
N ALA A 46 4.06 5.54 9.70
CA ALA A 46 4.87 4.56 10.42
C ALA A 46 6.37 4.62 10.07
N ASP A 47 6.86 5.72 9.50
CA ASP A 47 8.25 5.91 9.05
C ASP A 47 8.73 4.75 8.14
N TYR A 48 7.88 4.36 7.19
CA TYR A 48 8.13 3.29 6.23
C TYR A 48 8.41 1.93 6.88
N ASN A 49 7.81 1.66 8.05
CA ASN A 49 7.93 0.37 8.71
C ASN A 49 7.21 -0.76 7.95
N MET A 50 7.99 -1.70 7.43
CA MET A 50 7.53 -2.87 6.69
C MET A 50 6.59 -3.79 7.47
N ARG A 51 6.85 -4.01 8.75
CA ARG A 51 6.02 -4.89 9.59
C ARG A 51 4.66 -4.26 9.84
N SER A 52 4.62 -2.96 10.11
CA SER A 52 3.36 -2.21 10.27
C SER A 52 2.52 -2.28 8.99
N LEU A 53 3.14 -2.04 7.82
CA LEU A 53 2.45 -2.16 6.54
C LEU A 53 1.86 -3.55 6.30
N LEU A 54 2.61 -4.62 6.59
CA LEU A 54 2.09 -5.99 6.47
C LEU A 54 0.86 -6.22 7.35
N VAL A 55 0.87 -5.73 8.59
CA VAL A 55 -0.28 -5.82 9.50
C VAL A 55 -1.48 -5.06 8.93
N ASP A 56 -1.29 -3.83 8.44
CA ASP A 56 -2.36 -3.04 7.83
C ASP A 56 -2.96 -3.70 6.58
N ILE A 57 -2.13 -4.30 5.72
CA ILE A 57 -2.57 -5.05 4.54
C ILE A 57 -3.45 -6.22 4.96
N VAL A 58 -2.98 -7.03 5.92
CA VAL A 58 -3.72 -8.22 6.39
C VAL A 58 -5.04 -7.82 7.05
N LEU A 59 -5.05 -6.78 7.88
CA LEU A 59 -6.28 -6.26 8.50
C LEU A 59 -7.28 -5.77 7.45
N THR A 60 -6.80 -5.08 6.41
CA THR A 60 -7.65 -4.61 5.31
C THR A 60 -8.23 -5.79 4.53
N ALA A 61 -7.40 -6.80 4.23
CA ALA A 61 -7.84 -8.00 3.54
C ALA A 61 -8.88 -8.80 4.35
N ALA A 62 -8.69 -8.87 5.68
CA ALA A 62 -9.58 -9.59 6.60
C ALA A 62 -10.94 -8.90 6.81
N ARG A 63 -11.00 -7.56 6.70
CA ARG A 63 -12.26 -6.79 6.77
C ARG A 63 -13.19 -7.03 5.58
N GLY A 64 -12.70 -7.69 4.53
CA GLY A 64 -13.48 -8.04 3.35
C GLY A 64 -13.47 -6.95 2.27
N LYS A 65 -14.00 -7.31 1.09
CA LYS A 65 -14.17 -6.38 -0.02
C LYS A 65 -15.33 -5.43 0.30
N ALA A 66 -15.17 -4.16 -0.05
CA ALA A 66 -16.28 -3.22 -0.13
C ALA A 66 -17.20 -3.57 -1.31
#